data_AF-A0A962LY58-F1
#
_entry.id   AF-A0A962LY58-F1
#
_cell.length_a   1.000
_cell.length_b   1.000
_cell.length_c   1.000
_cell.angle_alpha   90.00
_cell.angle_beta   90.00
_cell.angle_gamma   90.00
#
_symmetry.space_group_name_H-M   'P 1'
#
loop_
_entity.id
_entity.type
_entity.pdbx_description
1 polymer ?
#
loop_
_entity_poly.entity_id
_entity_poly.type
_entity_poly.pdbx_seq_one_letter_code
_entity_poly.pdbx_strand_id
1 'polypeptide(L)'
;LRHEDGSLSEDFFFFFKFLTNAEERDVRVIMFTNPFHEQFWQVLKDRQLAGQHQEWLNIITERLQRRGRKNVEFWDFSADSSYIHETVPGAGVKRAPLKWFWEPAHYRRELGDLMLEAMIGESCGQQEFGVRLF
;
A
#
# COMPACT_ATOMS: atom_id res chain seq x y z
N LEU A 1 10.20 -12.58 -2.31
CA LEU A 1 10.00 -12.43 -0.85
C LEU A 1 10.87 -13.34 -0.02
N ARG A 2 10.98 -14.60 -0.45
CA ARG A 2 11.86 -15.60 0.14
C ARG A 2 13.04 -15.88 -0.78
N HIS A 3 14.14 -16.34 -0.20
CA HIS A 3 15.23 -16.96 -0.93
C HIS A 3 14.85 -18.39 -1.35
N GLU A 4 15.69 -19.03 -2.16
CA GLU A 4 15.46 -20.40 -2.65
C GLU A 4 15.33 -21.44 -1.51
N ASP A 5 15.95 -21.16 -0.36
CA ASP A 5 15.87 -21.99 0.85
C ASP A 5 14.59 -21.75 1.69
N GLY A 6 13.69 -20.88 1.23
CA GLY A 6 12.44 -20.54 1.91
C GLY A 6 12.57 -19.50 3.04
N SER A 7 13.80 -19.07 3.37
CA SER A 7 14.04 -17.99 4.33
C SER A 7 13.52 -16.66 3.78
N LEU A 8 13.02 -15.79 4.67
CA LEU A 8 12.54 -14.46 4.27
C LEU A 8 13.73 -13.53 3.98
N SER A 9 13.55 -12.62 3.01
CA SER A 9 14.53 -11.56 2.74
C SER A 9 14.95 -10.83 4.02
N GLU A 10 16.22 -10.47 4.11
CA GLU A 10 16.77 -9.62 5.17
C GLU A 10 16.05 -8.27 5.29
N ASP A 11 15.41 -7.80 4.21
CA ASP A 11 14.59 -6.58 4.23
C ASP A 11 13.50 -6.63 5.31
N PHE A 12 12.88 -7.80 5.53
CA PHE A 12 11.92 -7.96 6.60
C PHE A 12 12.59 -7.78 7.97
N PHE A 13 13.80 -8.31 8.17
CA PHE A 13 14.53 -8.13 9.42
C PHE A 13 14.80 -6.65 9.67
N PHE A 14 15.32 -5.91 8.69
CA PHE A 14 15.60 -4.48 8.83
C PHE A 14 14.34 -3.66 9.05
N PHE A 15 13.26 -3.97 8.34
CA PHE A 15 11.97 -3.32 8.51
C PHE A 15 11.42 -3.48 9.94
N PHE A 16 11.38 -4.70 10.48
CA PHE A 16 10.88 -4.90 11.84
C PHE A 16 11.83 -4.38 12.92
N LYS A 17 13.14 -4.35 12.65
CA LYS A 17 14.11 -3.70 13.53
C LYS A 17 13.87 -2.19 13.59
N PHE A 18 13.56 -1.56 12.46
CA PHE A 18 13.16 -0.14 12.42
C PHE A 18 11.91 0.11 13.30
N LEU A 19 10.87 -0.72 13.19
CA LEU A 19 9.67 -0.57 14.01
C LEU A 19 9.96 -0.73 15.50
N THR A 20 10.82 -1.67 15.91
CA THR A 20 11.27 -1.79 17.30
C THR A 20 11.97 -0.52 17.77
N ASN A 21 12.89 0.02 16.99
CA ASN A 21 13.62 1.22 17.35
C ASN A 21 12.70 2.45 17.49
N ALA A 22 11.67 2.55 16.66
CA ALA A 22 10.67 3.62 16.72
C ALA A 22 9.82 3.49 17.99
N GLU A 23 9.35 2.27 18.30
CA GLU A 23 8.57 1.96 19.49
C GLU A 23 9.35 2.29 20.78
N GLU A 24 10.61 1.89 20.87
CA GLU A 24 11.51 2.20 22.02
C GLU A 24 11.72 3.70 22.24
N ARG A 25 11.48 4.52 21.22
CA ARG A 25 11.64 5.99 21.25
C ARG A 25 10.31 6.73 21.29
N ASP A 26 9.20 6.00 21.50
CA ASP A 26 7.84 6.55 21.50
C ASP A 26 7.48 7.32 20.21
N VAL A 27 8.01 6.84 19.08
CA VAL A 27 7.71 7.40 17.76
C VAL A 27 6.49 6.69 17.17
N ARG A 28 5.43 7.44 16.89
CA ARG A 28 4.27 6.94 16.11
C ARG A 28 4.68 6.70 14.65
N VAL A 29 4.44 5.50 14.15
CA VAL A 29 4.69 5.13 12.75
C VAL A 29 3.37 4.82 12.07
N ILE A 30 3.06 5.55 11.01
CA ILE A 30 1.95 5.24 10.10
C ILE A 30 2.54 4.67 8.83
N MET A 31 2.28 3.41 8.57
CA MET A 31 2.73 2.69 7.38
C MET A 31 1.59 2.61 6.38
N PHE A 32 1.92 2.55 5.09
CA PHE A 32 0.92 2.34 4.06
C PHE A 32 1.46 1.57 2.85
N THR A 33 0.58 0.88 2.12
CA THR A 33 0.89 0.29 0.82
C THR A 33 0.65 1.30 -0.31
N ASN A 34 1.43 1.20 -1.37
CA ASN A 34 1.23 2.02 -2.56
C ASN A 34 -0.02 1.54 -3.33
N PRO A 35 -0.96 2.43 -3.73
CA PRO A 35 -1.98 2.03 -4.69
C PRO A 35 -1.37 1.78 -6.07
N PHE A 36 -1.84 0.72 -6.72
CA PHE A 36 -1.51 0.42 -8.10
C PHE A 36 -2.76 0.53 -8.96
N HIS A 37 -2.63 1.13 -10.15
CA HIS A 37 -3.70 1.13 -11.13
C HIS A 37 -4.02 -0.31 -11.54
N GLU A 38 -5.28 -0.60 -11.89
CA GLU A 38 -5.71 -1.93 -12.36
C GLU A 38 -4.84 -2.52 -13.49
N GLN A 39 -4.24 -1.70 -14.35
CA GLN A 39 -3.38 -2.16 -15.43
C GLN A 39 -2.08 -2.77 -14.88
N PHE A 40 -1.53 -2.23 -13.80
CA PHE A 40 -0.37 -2.81 -13.13
C PHE A 40 -0.74 -4.12 -12.44
N TRP A 41 -1.91 -4.17 -11.81
CA TRP A 41 -2.44 -5.42 -11.25
C TRP A 41 -2.63 -6.50 -12.31
N GLN A 42 -3.07 -6.14 -13.51
CA GLN A 42 -3.16 -7.09 -14.63
C GLN A 42 -1.79 -7.64 -14.99
N VAL A 43 -0.76 -6.79 -15.10
CA VAL A 43 0.63 -7.24 -15.34
C VAL A 43 1.09 -8.19 -14.23
N LEU A 44 0.84 -7.88 -12.95
CA LEU A 44 1.20 -8.77 -11.84
C LEU A 44 0.48 -10.12 -11.92
N LYS A 45 -0.80 -10.14 -12.31
CA LYS A 45 -1.58 -11.37 -12.50
C LYS A 45 -1.02 -12.20 -13.66
N ASP A 46 -0.76 -11.57 -14.81
CA ASP A 46 -0.22 -12.23 -16.01
C ASP A 46 1.16 -12.84 -15.74
N ARG A 47 1.94 -12.20 -14.85
CA ARG A 47 3.26 -12.67 -14.40
C ARG A 47 3.21 -13.63 -13.21
N GLN A 48 2.02 -13.97 -12.71
CA GLN A 48 1.82 -14.81 -11.52
C GLN A 48 2.48 -14.25 -10.24
N LEU A 49 2.64 -12.92 -10.19
CA LEU A 49 3.24 -12.20 -9.06
C LEU A 49 2.21 -11.63 -8.09
N ALA A 50 0.93 -11.57 -8.46
CA ALA A 50 -0.14 -11.06 -7.58
C ALA A 50 -0.21 -11.81 -6.24
N GLY A 51 0.05 -13.13 -6.24
CA GLY A 51 0.12 -13.93 -5.01
C GLY A 51 1.26 -13.51 -4.08
N GLN A 52 2.37 -13.01 -4.62
CA GLN A 52 3.48 -12.51 -3.79
C GLN A 52 3.08 -11.22 -3.06
N HIS A 53 2.30 -10.33 -3.69
CA HIS A 53 1.81 -9.15 -2.98
C HIS A 53 0.95 -9.54 -1.76
N GLN A 54 0.04 -10.49 -1.94
CA GLN A 54 -0.79 -10.99 -0.84
C GLN A 54 0.05 -11.69 0.25
N GLU A 55 1.04 -12.50 -0.14
CA GLU A 55 1.94 -13.13 0.81
C GLU A 55 2.73 -12.09 1.63
N TRP A 56 3.23 -11.03 0.98
CA TRP A 56 3.93 -9.94 1.65
C TRP A 56 3.03 -9.26 2.69
N LEU A 57 1.79 -8.90 2.31
CA LEU A 57 0.80 -8.33 3.23
C LEU A 57 0.54 -9.26 4.43
N ASN A 58 0.36 -10.55 4.19
CA ASN A 58 0.13 -11.53 5.26
C ASN A 58 1.32 -11.59 6.23
N ILE A 59 2.56 -11.65 5.72
CA ILE A 59 3.77 -11.66 6.58
C ILE A 59 3.84 -10.40 7.44
N ILE A 60 3.57 -9.22 6.86
CA ILE A 60 3.61 -7.96 7.60
C ILE A 60 2.56 -7.94 8.69
N THR A 61 1.30 -8.19 8.34
CA THR A 61 0.17 -8.17 9.26
C THR A 61 0.31 -9.19 10.39
N GLU A 62 0.71 -10.43 10.10
CA GLU A 62 0.95 -11.45 11.13
C GLU A 62 2.03 -11.03 12.14
N ARG A 63 3.13 -10.43 11.66
CA ARG A 63 4.21 -9.98 12.54
C ARG A 63 3.79 -8.76 13.37
N LEU A 64 3.02 -7.84 12.80
CA LEU A 64 2.45 -6.72 13.57
C LEU A 64 1.49 -7.21 14.67
N GLN A 65 0.65 -8.21 14.40
CA GLN A 65 -0.23 -8.82 15.42
C GLN A 65 0.57 -9.38 16.59
N ARG A 66 1.66 -10.12 16.31
CA ARG A 66 2.48 -10.75 17.36
C ARG A 66 3.22 -9.74 18.25
N ARG A 67 3.55 -8.56 17.73
CA ARG A 67 4.25 -7.51 18.48
C ARG A 67 3.36 -6.78 19.48
N GLY A 68 2.05 -6.76 19.25
CA GLY A 68 1.11 -5.92 19.99
C GLY A 68 1.03 -4.49 19.39
N ARG A 69 -0.16 -3.89 19.45
CA ARG A 69 -0.53 -2.64 18.75
C ARG A 69 0.00 -1.37 19.42
N LYS A 70 1.30 -1.26 19.71
CA LYS A 70 1.85 -0.03 20.29
C LYS A 70 2.43 0.85 19.19
N ASN A 71 1.90 2.07 19.04
CA ASN A 71 2.43 3.16 18.22
C ASN A 71 2.60 2.90 16.71
N VAL A 72 2.03 1.82 16.17
CA VAL A 72 2.10 1.49 14.73
C VAL A 72 0.70 1.37 14.15
N GLU A 73 0.47 2.05 13.04
CA GLU A 73 -0.71 1.95 12.20
C GLU A 73 -0.32 1.44 10.81
N PHE A 74 -1.22 0.71 10.17
CA PHE A 74 -0.98 0.20 8.83
C PHE A 74 -2.22 0.33 7.95
N TRP A 75 -2.07 1.02 6.84
CA TRP A 75 -3.09 1.25 5.83
C TRP A 75 -2.77 0.50 4.54
N ASP A 76 -3.77 -0.15 3.96
CA ASP A 76 -3.66 -0.79 2.66
C ASP A 76 -4.44 0.00 1.60
N PHE A 77 -3.72 0.79 0.80
CA PHE A 77 -4.28 1.50 -0.36
C PHE A 77 -4.17 0.71 -1.66
N SER A 78 -3.50 -0.44 -1.63
CA SER A 78 -3.45 -1.37 -2.77
C SER A 78 -4.75 -2.16 -2.94
N ALA A 79 -5.60 -2.15 -1.91
CA ALA A 79 -6.93 -2.76 -1.91
C ALA A 79 -7.83 -2.19 -3.00
N ASP A 80 -8.80 -3.00 -3.40
CA ASP A 80 -9.76 -2.68 -4.46
C ASP A 80 -10.54 -1.39 -4.15
N SER A 81 -10.62 -0.47 -5.12
CA SER A 81 -11.34 0.79 -4.95
C SER A 81 -11.64 1.45 -6.29
N SER A 82 -12.63 2.35 -6.31
CA SER A 82 -12.96 3.12 -7.52
C SER A 82 -11.81 4.01 -8.03
N TYR A 83 -10.84 4.35 -7.17
CA TYR A 83 -9.68 5.17 -7.55
C TYR A 83 -8.68 4.42 -8.42
N ILE A 84 -8.47 3.12 -8.19
CA ILE A 84 -7.48 2.32 -8.94
C ILE A 84 -8.00 1.83 -10.30
N HIS A 85 -9.31 1.93 -10.53
CA HIS A 85 -10.00 1.60 -11.79
C HIS A 85 -10.21 2.83 -12.70
N GLU A 86 -9.31 3.82 -12.61
CA GLU A 86 -9.40 4.99 -13.49
C GLU A 86 -9.37 4.57 -14.96
N THR A 87 -10.34 5.04 -15.75
CA THR A 87 -10.39 4.64 -17.15
C THR A 87 -9.27 5.31 -17.95
N VAL A 88 -8.41 4.48 -18.54
CA VAL A 88 -7.37 4.94 -19.46
C VAL A 88 -7.98 5.23 -20.84
N PRO A 89 -7.78 6.43 -21.42
CA PRO A 89 -8.25 6.73 -22.77
C PRO A 89 -7.67 5.76 -23.81
N GLY A 90 -8.49 5.39 -24.79
CA GLY A 90 -8.04 4.58 -25.92
C GLY A 90 -6.94 5.25 -26.74
N ALA A 91 -6.15 4.45 -27.45
CA ALA A 91 -5.09 4.93 -28.31
C ALA A 91 -5.58 6.01 -29.29
N GLY A 92 -4.84 7.12 -29.40
CA GLY A 92 -5.17 8.23 -30.29
C GLY A 92 -6.11 9.29 -29.69
N VAL A 93 -6.70 9.06 -28.51
CA VAL A 93 -7.49 10.07 -27.80
C VAL A 93 -6.56 11.02 -27.06
N LYS A 94 -6.41 12.25 -27.55
CA LYS A 94 -5.73 13.32 -26.81
C LYS A 94 -6.64 13.79 -25.69
N ARG A 95 -6.28 13.50 -24.44
CA ARG A 95 -6.96 14.02 -23.25
C ARG A 95 -5.94 14.59 -22.26
N ALA A 96 -6.43 15.41 -21.34
CA ALA A 96 -5.67 15.76 -20.14
C ALA A 96 -5.18 14.48 -19.43
N PRO A 97 -4.05 14.54 -18.70
CA PRO A 97 -3.55 13.40 -17.95
C PRO A 97 -4.61 12.82 -17.00
N LEU A 98 -4.51 11.52 -16.72
CA LEU A 98 -5.35 10.85 -15.71
C LEU A 98 -5.33 11.63 -14.40
N LYS A 99 -6.45 11.64 -13.68
CA LYS A 99 -6.62 12.37 -12.42
C LYS A 99 -5.78 11.77 -11.30
N TRP A 100 -5.67 10.45 -11.23
CA TRP A 100 -5.09 9.75 -10.08
C TRP A 100 -3.71 9.17 -10.33
N PHE A 101 -3.34 8.86 -11.58
CA PHE A 101 -2.07 8.19 -11.90
C PHE A 101 -1.22 8.94 -12.93
N TRP A 102 0.09 8.97 -12.71
CA TRP A 102 1.06 9.39 -13.74
C TRP A 102 1.32 8.26 -14.72
N GLU A 103 1.50 7.06 -14.16
CA GLU A 103 1.54 5.77 -14.85
C GLU A 103 1.08 4.69 -13.86
N PRO A 104 0.88 3.42 -14.28
CA PRO A 104 0.22 2.42 -13.46
C PRO A 104 0.79 2.13 -12.06
N ALA A 105 2.08 2.41 -11.80
CA ALA A 105 2.72 2.18 -10.50
C ALA A 105 2.89 3.45 -9.61
N HIS A 106 2.70 4.65 -10.16
CA HIS A 106 2.91 5.92 -9.49
C HIS A 106 1.67 6.80 -9.58
N TYR A 107 1.10 7.10 -8.42
CA TYR A 107 -0.04 7.98 -8.29
C TYR A 107 0.35 9.46 -8.35
N ARG A 108 -0.63 10.31 -8.66
CA ARG A 108 -0.51 11.76 -8.65
C ARG A 108 -0.84 12.31 -7.27
N ARG A 109 -0.41 13.54 -7.02
CA ARG A 109 -0.70 14.29 -5.78
C ARG A 109 -2.17 14.20 -5.39
N GLU A 110 -3.10 14.30 -6.35
CA GLU A 110 -4.54 14.26 -6.08
C GLU A 110 -5.00 12.98 -5.38
N LEU A 111 -4.40 11.81 -5.69
CA LEU A 111 -4.70 10.57 -4.97
C LEU A 111 -3.94 10.51 -3.63
N GLY A 112 -2.71 11.02 -3.60
CA GLY A 112 -1.91 11.12 -2.38
C GLY A 112 -2.56 12.00 -1.29
N ASP A 113 -3.22 13.09 -1.69
CA ASP A 113 -3.96 13.97 -0.78
C ASP A 113 -5.12 13.20 -0.10
N LEU A 114 -5.79 12.30 -0.81
CA LEU A 114 -6.83 11.42 -0.24
C LEU A 114 -6.24 10.40 0.74
N MET A 115 -5.05 9.87 0.44
CA MET A 115 -4.35 8.95 1.36
C MET A 115 -3.96 9.65 2.66
N LEU A 116 -3.46 10.88 2.57
CA LEU A 116 -3.12 11.68 3.74
C LEU A 116 -4.35 12.01 4.57
N GLU A 117 -5.45 12.41 3.93
CA GLU A 117 -6.71 12.65 4.64
C GLU A 117 -7.21 11.38 5.35
N ALA A 118 -7.12 10.20 4.72
CA ALA A 118 -7.50 8.94 5.38
C ALA A 118 -6.60 8.60 6.58
N MET A 119 -5.28 8.82 6.47
CA MET A 119 -4.33 8.44 7.52
C MET A 119 -4.26 9.39 8.71
N ILE A 120 -4.37 10.70 8.45
CA ILE A 120 -4.10 11.75 9.45
C ILE A 120 -5.16 12.87 9.47
N GLY A 121 -6.16 12.81 8.58
CA GLY A 121 -7.24 13.77 8.55
C GLY A 121 -8.16 13.67 9.77
N GLU A 122 -8.83 14.77 10.08
CA GLU A 122 -9.80 14.87 11.17
C GLU A 122 -11.24 14.62 10.69
N SER A 123 -11.43 14.28 9.41
CA SER A 123 -12.75 14.26 8.79
C SER A 123 -13.56 13.01 9.15
N CYS A 124 -14.57 13.21 9.99
CA CYS A 124 -15.50 12.18 10.41
C CYS A 124 -16.56 11.96 9.31
N GLY A 125 -16.40 10.93 8.46
CA GLY A 125 -17.53 10.32 7.75
C GLY A 125 -17.56 10.34 6.21
N GLN A 126 -16.43 10.47 5.51
CA GLN A 126 -16.38 10.15 4.08
C GLN A 126 -15.81 8.76 3.82
N GLN A 127 -16.27 8.13 2.73
CA GLN A 127 -15.85 6.81 2.29
C GLN A 127 -14.31 6.80 2.11
N GLU A 128 -13.62 6.24 3.09
CA GLU A 128 -12.16 6.29 3.16
C GLU A 128 -11.55 5.48 2.01
N PHE A 129 -10.69 6.14 1.25
CA PHE A 129 -9.79 5.43 0.35
C PHE A 129 -8.84 4.58 1.22
N GLY A 130 -8.65 3.32 0.84
CA GLY A 130 -7.79 2.39 1.56
C GLY A 130 -8.49 1.65 2.70
N VAL A 131 -7.80 0.66 3.25
CA VAL A 131 -8.28 -0.17 4.36
C VAL A 131 -7.30 -0.07 5.52
N ARG A 132 -7.78 0.37 6.69
CA ARG A 132 -6.97 0.32 7.91
C ARG A 132 -6.87 -1.11 8.43
N LEU A 133 -5.67 -1.66 8.43
CA LEU A 133 -5.39 -3.03 8.91
C LEU A 133 -5.02 -3.06 10.40
N PHE A 134 -4.37 -2.01 10.91
CA PHE A 134 -3.87 -1.96 12.30
C PHE A 134 -4.25 -0.70 13.05
#